data_AF-A0A225AQV0-F1
#
_entry.id   AF-A0A225AQV0-F1
#
_cell.length_a   1.000
_cell.length_b   1.000
_cell.length_c   1.000
_cell.angle_alpha   90.00
_cell.angle_beta   90.00
_cell.angle_gamma   90.00
#
_symmetry.space_group_name_H-M   'P 1'
#
loop_
_entity.id
_entity.type
_entity.pdbx_description
1 polymer ?
#
loop_
_entity_poly.entity_id
_entity_poly.type
_entity_poly.pdbx_seq_one_letter_code
_entity_poly.pdbx_strand_id
1 'polypeptide(L)'
;MPRSSFLSFRTYSIRRQTRTGTLHDSPHIIPWLASPLDENNARSPRLRQRTDATPIELFYDVFLVANLATFSATHEINNITAVWSYVGFVGIIWFTWLQVTLFDIRFSRDSIFERICKVVQLSAMIGFASAGARFSTNIQDENVWAFKSLSILLSGSRVMLALQYTINLWLIHDKLTTAIKGMVAIIGVLSVTGISYLIMYLTFKPSEPHIWTIWFVLFLFESLVIIAVSNHTEGIELDDTHLTTRMGLLTLIIIGEHVISVTRIVNKMIAGGGWTFASLLHVMGVVATVYLLWHSYYDISPRKHYGKLRQQIWTHLHFPFHMCVILSSEACQILALALDISLKLRYLLETTNFACEEPRPAKGFALNLLNRTISDMEIDFTQSSHEELAIHNVIDGLWNQTNICSGNNPTQSSTYGIKEDQGRFLSGNVTVALFSSMGITLEDPHSTSSEGVQYVKLYLGLLAFVYVYYFVTVGLEMVHFAVFAWLTNRHPRVSYNVIAVGFRMICAMILISQIAFAKNFDLTYKYMTHPIILYTFSLTMLAVLLVDRLLDLLAKPSREVIRQSSTRSTAPMLSH
;
A
#
# COMPACT_ATOMS: atom_id res chain seq x y z
N MET A 1 25.24 -24.12 -5.09
CA MET A 1 24.78 -23.61 -3.79
C MET A 1 25.06 -24.68 -2.74
N PRO A 2 26.06 -24.55 -1.86
CA PRO A 2 26.10 -25.36 -0.65
C PRO A 2 25.22 -24.68 0.42
N ARG A 3 24.34 -25.49 1.02
CA ARG A 3 23.42 -25.15 2.11
C ARG A 3 24.19 -24.62 3.33
N SER A 4 23.84 -23.45 3.84
CA SER A 4 24.17 -23.05 5.21
C SER A 4 22.92 -23.14 6.09
N SER A 5 23.00 -24.01 7.09
CA SER A 5 21.98 -24.19 8.15
C SER A 5 21.83 -22.91 8.99
N PHE A 6 20.60 -22.67 9.46
CA PHE A 6 20.12 -21.50 10.21
C PHE A 6 20.88 -21.19 11.52
N LEU A 7 21.79 -22.06 11.95
CA LEU A 7 22.59 -21.94 13.18
C LEU A 7 24.12 -21.89 12.97
N SER A 8 24.59 -21.69 11.73
CA SER A 8 26.04 -21.54 11.48
C SER A 8 26.53 -20.13 11.83
N PHE A 9 27.34 -20.02 12.88
CA PHE A 9 28.10 -18.81 13.25
C PHE A 9 29.32 -18.52 12.34
N ARG A 10 29.45 -19.27 11.23
CA ARG A 10 30.53 -19.11 10.25
C ARG A 10 29.92 -18.72 8.91
N THR A 11 30.28 -17.54 8.41
CA THR A 11 29.95 -17.08 7.05
C THR A 11 31.23 -17.02 6.23
N TYR A 12 31.26 -17.72 5.09
CA TYR A 12 32.34 -17.61 4.11
C TYR A 12 31.90 -16.60 3.04
N SER A 13 32.54 -15.43 2.96
CA SER A 13 32.33 -14.48 1.87
C SER A 13 33.57 -14.39 0.99
N ILE A 14 33.42 -14.69 -0.30
CA ILE A 14 34.50 -14.51 -1.29
C ILE A 14 34.52 -13.03 -1.69
N ARG A 15 35.56 -12.30 -1.25
CA ARG A 15 35.80 -10.91 -1.66
C ARG A 15 36.47 -10.89 -3.03
N ARG A 16 35.86 -10.18 -4.00
CA ARG A 16 36.48 -9.92 -5.31
C ARG A 16 37.65 -8.96 -5.14
N GLN A 17 38.79 -9.36 -5.70
CA GLN A 17 40.15 -8.93 -5.40
C GLN A 17 40.55 -7.62 -6.12
N THR A 18 41.27 -6.75 -5.42
CA THR A 18 42.30 -5.89 -6.04
C THR A 18 43.61 -6.05 -5.26
N ARG A 19 44.53 -6.79 -5.91
CA ARG A 19 45.99 -6.94 -5.75
C ARG A 19 46.66 -7.01 -4.35
N THR A 20 47.35 -8.14 -4.19
CA THR A 20 48.57 -8.41 -3.38
C THR A 20 48.44 -8.25 -1.86
N GLY A 21 47.92 -9.31 -1.24
CA GLY A 21 48.05 -9.62 0.18
C GLY A 21 47.66 -11.08 0.39
N THR A 22 48.50 -11.83 1.10
CA THR A 22 48.36 -13.25 1.43
C THR A 22 46.97 -13.59 2.00
N LEU A 23 46.36 -14.68 1.50
CA LEU A 23 45.10 -15.23 2.03
C LEU A 23 45.34 -15.72 3.47
N HIS A 24 44.95 -14.91 4.45
CA HIS A 24 44.55 -15.45 5.74
C HIS A 24 43.05 -15.75 5.64
N ASP A 25 42.70 -17.01 5.41
CA ASP A 25 41.35 -17.54 5.68
C ASP A 25 41.15 -17.58 7.19
N SER A 26 41.11 -16.40 7.81
CA SER A 26 40.70 -16.27 9.20
C SER A 26 39.20 -16.51 9.24
N PRO A 27 38.70 -17.47 10.04
CA PRO A 27 37.28 -17.64 10.20
C PRO A 27 36.70 -16.31 10.70
N HIS A 28 35.79 -15.72 9.93
CA HIS A 28 35.02 -14.55 10.37
C HIS A 28 34.13 -14.99 11.55
N ILE A 29 34.66 -14.87 12.76
CA ILE A 29 33.90 -15.01 14.00
C ILE A 29 33.12 -13.71 14.16
N ILE A 30 31.80 -13.82 14.28
CA ILE A 30 30.93 -12.66 14.51
C ILE A 30 31.28 -12.08 15.89
N PRO A 31 31.67 -10.80 15.98
CA PRO A 31 32.02 -10.20 17.26
C PRO A 31 30.78 -10.07 18.17
N TRP A 32 31.01 -10.10 19.49
CA TRP A 32 29.97 -9.83 20.47
C TRP A 32 29.37 -8.42 20.31
N LEU A 33 30.26 -7.44 20.14
CA LEU A 33 29.94 -6.04 19.89
C LEU A 33 30.89 -5.51 18.81
N ALA A 34 30.34 -4.93 17.74
CA ALA A 34 31.12 -4.38 16.64
C ALA A 34 31.15 -2.84 16.72
N SER A 35 32.32 -2.24 16.50
CA SER A 35 32.43 -0.78 16.43
C SER A 35 31.79 -0.25 15.14
N PRO A 36 31.02 0.85 15.19
CA PRO A 36 30.41 1.44 14.00
C PRO A 36 31.40 2.27 13.14
N LEU A 37 32.62 2.48 13.63
CA LEU A 37 33.68 3.28 12.99
C LEU A 37 34.38 2.54 11.84
N ASP A 38 34.87 3.28 10.85
CA ASP A 38 35.73 2.74 9.80
C ASP A 38 37.19 2.64 10.29
N GLU A 39 37.62 1.41 10.63
CA GLU A 39 38.97 1.13 11.12
C GLU A 39 40.06 1.35 10.06
N ASN A 40 39.70 1.44 8.77
CA ASN A 40 40.68 1.64 7.69
C ASN A 40 41.18 3.09 7.56
N ASN A 41 40.47 4.06 8.16
CA ASN A 41 40.78 5.48 8.07
C ASN A 41 41.24 6.06 9.42
N ALA A 42 42.42 5.63 9.87
CA ALA A 42 43.01 6.05 11.16
C ALA A 42 43.23 7.57 11.30
N ARG A 43 43.30 8.32 10.18
CA ARG A 43 43.55 9.78 10.19
C ARG A 43 42.31 10.65 10.40
N SER A 44 41.11 10.12 10.17
CA SER A 44 39.85 10.83 10.40
C SER A 44 38.76 9.82 10.75
N PRO A 45 38.42 9.64 12.05
CA PRO A 45 37.39 8.70 12.46
C PRO A 45 36.05 9.11 11.83
N ARG A 46 35.46 8.21 11.05
CA ARG A 46 34.15 8.36 10.41
C ARG A 46 33.34 7.09 10.60
N LEU A 47 32.02 7.21 10.59
CA LEU A 47 31.13 6.04 10.53
C LEU A 47 31.34 5.31 9.21
N ARG A 48 31.37 3.97 9.25
CA ARG A 48 31.56 3.18 8.03
C ARG A 48 30.31 3.20 7.17
N GLN A 49 30.38 3.84 6.01
CA GLN A 49 29.23 3.99 5.11
C GLN A 49 28.92 2.65 4.40
N ARG A 50 27.63 2.41 4.14
CA ARG A 50 27.13 1.31 3.29
C ARG A 50 26.26 1.90 2.18
N THR A 51 26.42 1.39 0.98
CA THR A 51 25.61 1.79 -0.19
C THR A 51 24.37 0.91 -0.34
N ASP A 52 24.44 -0.34 0.15
CA ASP A 52 23.40 -1.35 -0.05
C ASP A 52 22.73 -1.75 1.27
N ALA A 53 21.43 -2.08 1.17
CA ALA A 53 20.66 -2.61 2.28
C ALA A 53 21.11 -4.05 2.63
N THR A 54 21.18 -4.35 3.92
CA THR A 54 21.53 -5.71 4.35
C THR A 54 20.30 -6.65 4.33
N PRO A 55 20.49 -7.97 4.22
CA PRO A 55 19.37 -8.91 4.24
C PRO A 55 18.52 -8.83 5.51
N ILE A 56 19.12 -8.51 6.66
CA ILE A 56 18.39 -8.36 7.94
C ILE A 56 17.55 -7.08 7.97
N GLU A 57 18.04 -5.99 7.39
CA GLU A 57 17.29 -4.75 7.20
C GLU A 57 16.06 -5.00 6.31
N LEU A 58 16.23 -5.73 5.19
CA LEU A 58 15.11 -6.10 4.31
C LEU A 58 14.13 -7.08 4.98
N PHE A 59 14.63 -8.03 5.77
CA PHE A 59 13.80 -8.96 6.52
C PHE A 59 12.87 -8.24 7.52
N TYR A 60 13.35 -7.16 8.14
CA TYR A 60 12.53 -6.32 9.00
C TYR A 60 11.38 -5.62 8.24
N ASP A 61 11.64 -5.16 7.01
CA ASP A 61 10.61 -4.52 6.16
C ASP A 61 9.49 -5.51 5.81
N VAL A 62 9.83 -6.79 5.62
CA VAL A 62 8.84 -7.85 5.37
C VAL A 62 7.89 -8.03 6.56
N PHE A 63 8.35 -7.85 7.79
CA PHE A 63 7.48 -7.90 8.97
C PHE A 63 6.51 -6.71 9.03
N LEU A 64 6.96 -5.53 8.61
CA LEU A 64 6.09 -4.36 8.50
C LEU A 64 4.99 -4.60 7.46
N VAL A 65 5.32 -5.11 6.27
CA VAL A 65 4.27 -5.37 5.26
C VAL A 65 3.34 -6.52 5.66
N ALA A 66 3.85 -7.52 6.41
CA ALA A 66 2.99 -8.57 6.95
C ALA A 66 1.95 -8.03 7.95
N ASN A 67 2.33 -7.04 8.77
CA ASN A 67 1.38 -6.30 9.62
C ASN A 67 0.31 -5.61 8.78
N LEU A 68 0.73 -4.88 7.73
CA LEU A 68 -0.18 -4.20 6.82
C LEU A 68 -1.15 -5.18 6.14
N ALA A 69 -0.64 -6.29 5.60
CA ALA A 69 -1.45 -7.30 4.91
C ALA A 69 -2.46 -7.98 5.86
N THR A 70 -2.08 -8.22 7.12
CA THR A 70 -2.97 -8.80 8.14
C THR A 70 -4.06 -7.82 8.54
N PHE A 71 -3.69 -6.55 8.73
CA PHE A 71 -4.65 -5.49 9.03
C PHE A 71 -5.64 -5.31 7.87
N SER A 72 -5.14 -5.29 6.64
CA SER A 72 -5.98 -5.07 5.45
C SER A 72 -6.96 -6.20 5.20
N ALA A 73 -6.56 -7.44 5.50
CA ALA A 73 -7.44 -8.61 5.41
C ALA A 73 -8.55 -8.65 6.48
N THR A 74 -8.44 -7.88 7.56
CA THR A 74 -9.39 -7.91 8.69
C THR A 74 -10.26 -6.66 8.80
N HIS A 75 -9.83 -5.53 8.22
CA HIS A 75 -10.54 -4.26 8.28
C HIS A 75 -11.06 -3.88 6.89
N GLU A 76 -12.35 -4.08 6.67
CA GLU A 76 -13.01 -3.60 5.46
C GLU A 76 -13.18 -2.07 5.51
N ILE A 77 -12.79 -1.38 4.43
CA ILE A 77 -12.92 0.08 4.32
C ILE A 77 -14.36 0.43 3.94
N ASN A 78 -15.24 0.44 4.92
CA ASN A 78 -16.67 0.72 4.71
C ASN A 78 -17.08 2.18 4.98
N ASN A 79 -16.27 2.90 5.76
CA ASN A 79 -16.60 4.24 6.25
C ASN A 79 -15.35 5.11 6.37
N ILE A 80 -15.54 6.43 6.50
CA ILE A 80 -14.44 7.37 6.76
C ILE A 80 -13.69 7.03 8.06
N THR A 81 -14.39 6.50 9.05
CA THR A 81 -13.82 6.02 10.31
C THR A 81 -12.82 4.89 10.07
N ALA A 82 -13.14 3.94 9.19
CA ALA A 82 -12.24 2.85 8.83
C ALA A 82 -10.99 3.38 8.11
N VAL A 83 -11.12 4.37 7.22
CA VAL A 83 -9.96 5.03 6.58
C VAL A 83 -9.02 5.63 7.63
N TRP A 84 -9.55 6.30 8.64
CA TRP A 84 -8.72 6.85 9.72
C TRP A 84 -8.11 5.75 10.61
N SER A 85 -8.79 4.63 10.81
CA SER A 85 -8.19 3.45 11.47
C SER A 85 -6.99 2.91 10.66
N TYR A 86 -7.09 2.84 9.33
CA TYR A 86 -5.97 2.49 8.45
C TYR A 86 -4.80 3.46 8.58
N VAL A 87 -5.06 4.76 8.40
CA VAL A 87 -4.03 5.80 8.55
C VAL A 87 -3.38 5.68 9.92
N GLY A 88 -4.21 5.49 10.96
CA GLY A 88 -3.81 5.30 12.35
C GLY A 88 -2.80 4.16 12.53
N PHE A 89 -3.21 2.95 12.19
CA PHE A 89 -2.41 1.74 12.38
C PHE A 89 -1.17 1.71 11.49
N VAL A 90 -1.30 2.07 10.21
CA VAL A 90 -0.15 2.11 9.29
C VAL A 90 0.85 3.20 9.72
N GLY A 91 0.37 4.30 10.30
CA GLY A 91 1.20 5.29 10.98
C GLY A 91 2.08 4.68 12.07
N ILE A 92 1.50 3.89 12.98
CA ILE A 92 2.24 3.26 14.09
C ILE A 92 3.38 2.39 13.56
N ILE A 93 3.11 1.51 12.60
CA ILE A 93 4.13 0.61 12.05
C ILE A 93 5.17 1.38 11.21
N TRP A 94 4.75 2.35 10.41
CA TRP A 94 5.64 3.13 9.53
C TRP A 94 6.59 4.03 10.32
N PHE A 95 6.09 4.78 11.30
CA PHE A 95 6.94 5.63 12.13
C PHE A 95 7.83 4.82 13.05
N THR A 96 7.40 3.64 13.50
CA THR A 96 8.29 2.71 14.23
C THR A 96 9.42 2.22 13.33
N TRP A 97 9.09 1.81 12.12
CA TRP A 97 10.08 1.40 11.12
C TRP A 97 11.05 2.52 10.74
N LEU A 98 10.57 3.77 10.63
CA LEU A 98 11.41 4.91 10.33
C LEU A 98 12.50 5.06 11.40
N GLN A 99 12.13 4.99 12.69
CA GLN A 99 13.11 5.15 13.77
C GLN A 99 14.15 4.02 13.81
N VAL A 100 13.71 2.78 13.60
CA VAL A 100 14.62 1.63 13.51
C VAL A 100 15.54 1.78 12.30
N THR A 101 15.01 2.18 11.14
CA THR A 101 15.80 2.38 9.92
C THR A 101 16.81 3.51 10.08
N LEU A 102 16.44 4.64 10.70
CA LEU A 102 17.36 5.75 10.98
C LEU A 102 18.52 5.32 11.89
N PHE A 103 18.28 4.41 12.84
CA PHE A 103 19.36 3.80 13.61
C PHE A 103 20.22 2.87 12.73
N ASP A 104 19.59 1.96 11.98
CA ASP A 104 20.26 0.89 11.26
C ASP A 104 21.24 1.37 10.21
N ILE A 105 20.82 2.36 9.42
CA ILE A 105 21.64 2.92 8.33
C ILE A 105 22.93 3.57 8.84
N ARG A 106 22.98 3.98 10.11
CA ARG A 106 24.15 4.63 10.73
C ARG A 106 25.00 3.68 11.55
N PHE A 107 24.36 2.89 12.40
CA PHE A 107 25.05 2.20 13.50
C PHE A 107 24.95 0.68 13.43
N SER A 108 23.99 0.10 12.68
CA SER A 108 23.83 -1.35 12.69
C SER A 108 25.07 -2.02 12.10
N ARG A 109 25.65 -2.94 12.87
CA ARG A 109 26.80 -3.76 12.47
C ARG A 109 26.51 -5.19 12.88
N ASP A 110 26.88 -6.12 12.01
CA ASP A 110 26.64 -7.53 12.27
C ASP A 110 27.44 -7.97 13.51
N SER A 111 26.71 -8.15 14.61
CA SER A 111 27.22 -8.50 15.93
C SER A 111 26.13 -9.26 16.70
N ILE A 112 26.52 -10.02 17.71
CA ILE A 112 25.56 -10.80 18.52
C ILE A 112 24.58 -9.87 19.22
N PHE A 113 25.08 -8.77 19.80
CA PHE A 113 24.24 -7.76 20.44
C PHE A 113 23.17 -7.22 19.49
N GLU A 114 23.58 -6.80 18.29
CA GLU A 114 22.65 -6.21 17.33
C GLU A 114 21.61 -7.21 16.82
N ARG A 115 21.99 -8.48 16.64
CA ARG A 115 21.03 -9.54 16.29
C ARG A 115 19.99 -9.77 17.40
N ILE A 116 20.38 -9.72 18.66
CA ILE A 116 19.44 -9.82 19.79
C ILE A 116 18.48 -8.63 19.80
N CYS A 117 18.99 -7.40 19.63
CA CYS A 117 18.14 -6.22 19.52
C CYS A 117 17.16 -6.32 18.35
N LYS A 118 17.60 -6.86 17.20
CA LYS A 118 16.74 -7.11 16.04
C LYS A 118 15.63 -8.12 16.34
N VAL A 119 15.93 -9.20 17.07
CA VAL A 119 14.89 -10.16 17.51
C VAL A 119 13.83 -9.46 18.34
N VAL A 120 14.22 -8.61 19.29
CA VAL A 120 13.25 -7.85 20.11
C VAL A 120 12.43 -6.88 19.26
N GLN A 121 13.04 -6.18 18.31
CA GLN A 121 12.32 -5.29 17.39
C GLN A 121 11.33 -6.06 16.49
N LEU A 122 11.68 -7.27 16.04
CA LEU A 122 10.79 -8.14 15.29
C LEU A 122 9.64 -8.68 16.15
N SER A 123 9.91 -9.04 17.42
CA SER A 123 8.87 -9.40 18.37
C SER A 123 7.88 -8.26 18.61
N ALA A 124 8.36 -7.01 18.65
CA ALA A 124 7.48 -5.84 18.73
C ALA A 124 6.58 -5.71 17.49
N MET A 125 7.11 -5.96 16.28
CA MET A 125 6.32 -5.98 15.05
C MET A 125 5.25 -7.09 15.04
N ILE A 126 5.52 -8.27 15.60
CA ILE A 126 4.49 -9.31 15.77
C ILE A 126 3.42 -8.85 16.76
N GLY A 127 3.83 -8.20 17.86
CA GLY A 127 2.91 -7.63 18.84
C GLY A 127 1.97 -6.58 18.24
N PHE A 128 2.48 -5.73 17.34
CA PHE A 128 1.65 -4.79 16.59
C PHE A 128 0.60 -5.49 15.73
N ALA A 129 0.94 -6.60 15.07
CA ALA A 129 -0.01 -7.32 14.22
C ALA A 129 -1.18 -7.88 15.05
N SER A 130 -0.87 -8.42 16.23
CA SER A 130 -1.88 -8.95 17.15
C SER A 130 -2.82 -7.87 17.68
N ALA A 131 -2.28 -6.71 18.08
CA ALA A 131 -3.11 -5.61 18.57
C ALA A 131 -3.84 -4.86 17.43
N GLY A 132 -3.27 -4.85 16.23
CA GLY A 132 -3.82 -4.21 15.03
C GLY A 132 -5.17 -4.77 14.61
N ALA A 133 -5.40 -6.07 14.81
CA ALA A 133 -6.67 -6.72 14.47
C ALA A 133 -7.91 -6.14 15.20
N ARG A 134 -7.71 -5.36 16.26
CA ARG A 134 -8.78 -4.69 17.02
C ARG A 134 -8.64 -3.17 17.08
N PHE A 135 -7.80 -2.60 16.21
CA PHE A 135 -7.55 -1.17 16.20
C PHE A 135 -8.67 -0.42 15.49
N SER A 136 -9.36 0.46 16.22
CA SER A 136 -10.41 1.34 15.69
C SER A 136 -10.27 2.74 16.26
N THR A 137 -10.67 3.79 15.54
CA THR A 137 -10.55 5.15 16.07
C THR A 137 -11.36 5.38 17.36
N ASN A 138 -12.43 4.61 17.56
CA ASN A 138 -13.29 4.70 18.73
C ASN A 138 -12.91 3.65 19.77
N ILE A 139 -12.45 4.10 20.92
CA ILE A 139 -12.06 3.21 22.01
C ILE A 139 -13.32 2.68 22.70
N GLN A 140 -13.61 1.41 22.48
CA GLN A 140 -14.61 0.64 23.22
C GLN A 140 -13.93 -0.24 24.29
N ASP A 141 -14.68 -0.65 25.32
CA ASP A 141 -14.17 -1.49 26.42
C ASP A 141 -13.47 -2.76 25.93
N GLU A 142 -13.98 -3.36 24.84
CA GLU A 142 -13.42 -4.56 24.21
C GLU A 142 -12.05 -4.34 23.54
N ASN A 143 -11.73 -3.12 23.13
CA ASN A 143 -10.53 -2.81 22.35
C ASN A 143 -9.46 -2.09 23.19
N VAL A 144 -9.75 -1.70 24.44
CA VAL A 144 -8.80 -1.00 25.34
C VAL A 144 -7.49 -1.78 25.50
N TRP A 145 -7.56 -3.11 25.56
CA TRP A 145 -6.37 -3.95 25.71
C TRP A 145 -5.41 -3.81 24.50
N ALA A 146 -5.94 -3.60 23.29
CA ALA A 146 -5.15 -3.42 22.08
C ALA A 146 -4.37 -2.09 22.15
N PHE A 147 -5.02 -1.00 22.57
CA PHE A 147 -4.36 0.29 22.77
C PHE A 147 -3.28 0.27 23.84
N LYS A 148 -3.55 -0.43 24.96
CA LYS A 148 -2.54 -0.66 26.02
C LYS A 148 -1.36 -1.46 25.49
N SER A 149 -1.62 -2.52 24.73
CA SER A 149 -0.60 -3.36 24.10
C SER A 149 0.26 -2.56 23.13
N LEU A 150 -0.34 -1.76 22.24
CA LEU A 150 0.38 -0.89 21.33
C LEU A 150 1.28 0.11 22.08
N SER A 151 0.78 0.70 23.17
CA SER A 151 1.53 1.68 23.97
C SER A 151 2.76 1.07 24.65
N ILE A 152 2.61 -0.11 25.27
CA ILE A 152 3.73 -0.77 25.93
C ILE A 152 4.77 -1.27 24.91
N LEU A 153 4.32 -1.74 23.74
CA LEU A 153 5.21 -2.14 22.65
C LEU A 153 5.97 -0.95 22.05
N LEU A 154 5.31 0.20 21.87
CA LEU A 154 5.95 1.44 21.44
C LEU A 154 6.97 1.93 22.47
N SER A 155 6.60 1.94 23.74
CA SER A 155 7.52 2.25 24.85
C SER A 155 8.74 1.33 24.82
N GLY A 156 8.53 0.02 24.72
CA GLY A 156 9.61 -0.98 24.65
C GLY A 156 10.51 -0.78 23.43
N SER A 157 9.95 -0.47 22.27
CA SER A 157 10.70 -0.13 21.05
C SER A 157 11.61 1.09 21.26
N ARG A 158 11.10 2.16 21.90
CA ARG A 158 11.90 3.38 22.14
C ARG A 158 12.97 3.21 23.21
N VAL A 159 12.67 2.47 24.27
CA VAL A 159 13.67 2.10 25.29
C VAL A 159 14.78 1.26 24.68
N MET A 160 14.44 0.28 23.83
CA MET A 160 15.43 -0.53 23.12
C MET A 160 16.31 0.33 22.19
N LEU A 161 15.71 1.23 21.41
CA LEU A 161 16.48 2.14 20.56
C LEU A 161 17.38 3.06 21.39
N ALA A 162 16.88 3.64 22.49
CA ALA A 162 17.68 4.48 23.38
C ALA A 162 18.89 3.72 23.95
N LEU A 163 18.71 2.44 24.30
CA LEU A 163 19.80 1.56 24.74
C LEU A 163 20.82 1.34 23.61
N GLN A 164 20.38 1.04 22.39
CA GLN A 164 21.26 0.85 21.24
C GLN A 164 22.06 2.12 20.91
N TYR A 165 21.43 3.30 20.94
CA TYR A 165 22.12 4.57 20.77
C TYR A 165 23.12 4.83 21.91
N THR A 166 22.78 4.49 23.15
CA THR A 166 23.67 4.67 24.31
C THR A 166 24.92 3.81 24.21
N ILE A 167 24.78 2.54 23.81
CA ILE A 167 25.91 1.63 23.61
C ILE A 167 26.80 2.11 22.47
N ASN A 168 26.23 2.57 21.35
CA ASN A 168 27.00 3.11 20.24
C ASN A 168 27.68 4.43 20.60
N LEU A 169 27.04 5.30 21.38
CA LEU A 169 27.63 6.52 21.91
C LEU A 169 28.88 6.18 22.73
N TRP A 170 28.80 5.19 23.62
CA TRP A 170 29.95 4.73 24.41
C TRP A 170 31.13 4.27 23.54
N LEU A 171 30.85 3.55 22.44
CA LEU A 171 31.88 3.07 21.51
C LEU A 171 32.57 4.18 20.70
N ILE A 172 31.92 5.31 20.46
CA ILE A 172 32.45 6.38 19.59
C ILE A 172 32.82 7.66 20.35
N HIS A 173 32.48 7.75 21.63
CA HIS A 173 32.66 8.93 22.48
C HIS A 173 34.07 9.54 22.34
N ASP A 174 35.10 8.71 22.39
CA ASP A 174 36.48 9.20 22.40
C ASP A 174 37.00 9.65 21.03
N LYS A 175 36.32 9.25 19.95
CA LYS A 175 36.79 9.49 18.57
C LYS A 175 35.95 10.50 17.80
N LEU A 176 34.68 10.71 18.17
CA LEU A 176 33.74 11.54 17.41
C LEU A 176 33.03 12.55 18.34
N THR A 177 33.80 13.46 18.92
CA THR A 177 33.33 14.40 19.95
C THR A 177 32.20 15.32 19.48
N THR A 178 32.18 15.72 18.20
CA THR A 178 31.12 16.54 17.62
C THR A 178 29.77 15.80 17.56
N ALA A 179 29.78 14.47 17.39
CA ALA A 179 28.58 13.66 17.30
C ALA A 179 27.90 13.39 18.65
N ILE A 180 28.61 13.58 19.77
CA ILE A 180 28.11 13.30 21.13
C ILE A 180 26.85 14.12 21.41
N LYS A 181 26.87 15.43 21.16
CA LYS A 181 25.74 16.33 21.47
C LYS A 181 24.47 15.90 20.71
N GLY A 182 24.60 15.56 19.43
CA GLY A 182 23.49 15.08 18.62
C GLY A 182 22.94 13.73 19.09
N MET A 183 23.82 12.78 19.41
CA MET A 183 23.38 11.47 19.92
C MET A 183 22.70 11.57 21.29
N VAL A 184 23.23 12.38 22.21
CA VAL A 184 22.60 12.62 23.52
C VAL A 184 21.22 13.24 23.36
N ALA A 185 21.06 14.19 22.42
CA ALA A 185 19.75 14.74 22.10
C ALA A 185 18.79 13.68 21.55
N ILE A 186 19.23 12.80 20.64
CA ILE A 186 18.42 11.69 20.11
C ILE A 186 18.01 10.72 21.24
N ILE A 187 18.95 10.33 22.11
CA ILE A 187 18.68 9.45 23.27
C ILE A 187 17.66 10.11 24.22
N GLY A 188 17.79 11.41 24.46
CA GLY A 188 16.86 12.19 25.27
C GLY A 188 15.45 12.18 24.70
N VAL A 189 15.31 12.44 23.39
CA VAL A 189 14.01 12.40 22.70
C VAL A 189 13.39 11.02 22.76
N LEU A 190 14.15 9.95 22.46
CA LEU A 190 13.67 8.56 22.53
C LEU A 190 13.25 8.16 23.95
N SER A 191 13.98 8.62 24.96
CA SER A 191 13.64 8.38 26.36
C SER A 191 12.35 9.09 26.75
N VAL A 192 12.20 10.37 26.37
CA VAL A 192 10.99 11.16 26.65
C VAL A 192 9.77 10.57 25.96
N THR A 193 9.88 10.20 24.69
CA THR A 193 8.77 9.56 23.95
C THR A 193 8.45 8.18 24.50
N GLY A 194 9.46 7.38 24.86
CA GLY A 194 9.29 6.09 25.53
C GLY A 194 8.51 6.21 26.85
N ILE A 195 8.93 7.12 27.72
CA ILE A 195 8.21 7.43 28.97
C ILE A 195 6.79 7.93 28.69
N SER A 196 6.60 8.76 27.65
CA SER A 196 5.27 9.25 27.28
C SER A 196 4.34 8.09 26.91
N TYR A 197 4.80 7.12 26.11
CA TYR A 197 4.02 5.94 25.79
C TYR A 197 3.74 5.06 27.01
N LEU A 198 4.68 4.95 27.94
CA LEU A 198 4.47 4.23 29.20
C LEU A 198 3.42 4.92 30.08
N ILE A 199 3.44 6.25 30.17
CA ILE A 199 2.42 7.04 30.88
C ILE A 199 1.06 6.80 30.24
N MET A 200 0.98 6.80 28.91
CA MET A 200 -0.26 6.49 28.20
C MET A 200 -0.76 5.10 28.57
N TYR A 201 0.09 4.06 28.54
CA TYR A 201 -0.25 2.70 28.97
C TYR A 201 -0.91 2.67 30.37
N LEU A 202 -0.34 3.39 31.34
CA LEU A 202 -0.86 3.45 32.72
C LEU A 202 -2.16 4.27 32.83
N THR A 203 -2.32 5.27 31.97
CA THR A 203 -3.42 6.26 32.04
C THR A 203 -4.62 5.88 31.18
N PHE A 204 -4.51 4.87 30.30
CA PHE A 204 -5.61 4.45 29.41
C PHE A 204 -6.87 4.07 30.20
N LYS A 205 -7.88 4.94 30.10
CA LYS A 205 -9.25 4.72 30.56
C LYS A 205 -10.16 4.50 29.34
N PRO A 206 -11.18 3.62 29.45
CA PRO A 206 -12.25 3.60 28.47
C PRO A 206 -12.96 4.96 28.46
N SER A 207 -13.43 5.43 27.31
CA SER A 207 -14.19 6.69 27.04
C SER A 207 -13.46 7.94 26.50
N GLU A 208 -12.19 7.88 26.08
CA GLU A 208 -11.50 9.04 25.50
C GLU A 208 -11.35 8.96 23.96
N PRO A 209 -12.20 9.63 23.16
CA PRO A 209 -12.39 9.29 21.74
C PRO A 209 -11.27 9.69 20.76
N HIS A 210 -10.13 10.24 21.18
CA HIS A 210 -9.11 10.74 20.24
C HIS A 210 -7.66 10.48 20.68
N ILE A 211 -7.41 9.56 21.62
CA ILE A 211 -6.05 9.36 22.16
C ILE A 211 -5.02 8.97 21.07
N TRP A 212 -5.46 8.29 20.00
CA TRP A 212 -4.58 7.90 18.90
C TRP A 212 -3.93 9.11 18.18
N THR A 213 -4.53 10.31 18.23
CA THR A 213 -3.92 11.52 17.66
C THR A 213 -2.68 11.97 18.44
N ILE A 214 -2.61 11.66 19.74
CA ILE A 214 -1.44 11.95 20.58
C ILE A 214 -0.24 11.13 20.08
N TRP A 215 -0.44 9.86 19.70
CA TRP A 215 0.63 9.06 19.10
C TRP A 215 1.15 9.70 17.82
N PHE A 216 0.27 10.21 16.94
CA PHE A 216 0.70 10.90 15.73
C PHE A 216 1.52 12.15 16.02
N VAL A 217 1.12 12.95 17.00
CA VAL A 217 1.88 14.12 17.42
C VAL A 217 3.26 13.70 17.94
N LEU A 218 3.34 12.64 18.75
CA LEU A 218 4.62 12.11 19.24
C LEU A 218 5.50 11.56 18.12
N PHE A 219 4.94 10.82 17.15
CA PHE A 219 5.68 10.30 16.00
C PHE A 219 6.23 11.41 15.10
N LEU A 220 5.41 12.43 14.84
CA LEU A 220 5.81 13.58 14.04
C LEU A 220 6.91 14.37 14.75
N PHE A 221 6.73 14.66 16.04
CA PHE A 221 7.74 15.31 16.86
C PHE A 221 9.06 14.53 16.86
N GLU A 222 9.00 13.23 17.12
CA GLU A 222 10.16 12.35 17.17
C GLU A 222 10.92 12.32 15.84
N SER A 223 10.21 12.10 14.73
CA SER A 223 10.82 12.02 13.40
C SER A 223 11.42 13.36 12.96
N LEU A 224 10.72 14.49 13.19
CA LEU A 224 11.23 15.82 12.86
C LEU A 224 12.49 16.16 13.66
N VAL A 225 12.48 15.94 14.97
CA VAL A 225 13.62 16.27 15.83
C VAL A 225 14.82 15.38 15.51
N ILE A 226 14.64 14.06 15.37
CA ILE A 226 15.76 13.16 15.09
C ILE A 226 16.39 13.46 13.73
N ILE A 227 15.59 13.70 12.68
CA ILE A 227 16.12 14.05 11.36
C ILE A 227 16.80 15.43 11.38
N ALA A 228 16.20 16.43 12.04
CA ALA A 228 16.80 17.76 12.16
C ALA A 228 18.15 17.74 12.90
N VAL A 229 18.22 17.04 14.04
CA VAL A 229 19.45 16.87 14.82
C VAL A 229 20.51 16.13 13.98
N SER A 230 20.11 15.12 13.21
CA SER A 230 21.02 14.36 12.35
C SER A 230 21.60 15.20 11.22
N ASN A 231 20.81 16.12 10.64
CA ASN A 231 21.27 16.99 9.56
C ASN A 231 22.21 18.11 10.02
N HIS A 232 22.07 18.55 11.27
CA HIS A 232 22.87 19.64 11.85
C HIS A 232 24.13 19.17 12.57
N THR A 233 24.21 17.89 12.94
CA THR A 233 25.34 17.35 13.69
C THR A 233 26.35 16.69 12.75
N GLU A 234 27.57 17.23 12.70
CA GLU A 234 28.65 16.65 11.91
C GLU A 234 29.02 15.24 12.41
N GLY A 235 29.18 14.30 11.48
CA GLY A 235 29.55 12.91 11.77
C GLY A 235 28.38 11.93 11.88
N ILE A 236 27.13 12.39 11.97
CA ILE A 236 25.91 11.55 11.97
C ILE A 236 24.91 11.91 10.85
N GLU A 237 25.43 12.56 9.80
CA GLU A 237 24.66 13.07 8.67
C GLU A 237 23.97 11.94 7.88
N LEU A 238 22.81 12.26 7.31
CA LEU A 238 21.99 11.31 6.52
C LEU A 238 22.33 11.31 5.02
N ASP A 239 23.08 12.31 4.55
CA ASP A 239 23.33 12.55 3.11
C ASP A 239 24.06 11.36 2.44
N ASP A 240 24.99 10.71 3.15
CA ASP A 240 25.80 9.59 2.63
C ASP A 240 25.30 8.21 3.05
N THR A 241 24.05 8.11 3.50
CA THR A 241 23.44 6.84 3.93
C THR A 241 22.57 6.24 2.83
N HIS A 242 22.33 4.93 2.89
CA HIS A 242 21.41 4.24 1.99
C HIS A 242 19.92 4.46 2.33
N LEU A 243 19.55 5.57 3.01
CA LEU A 243 18.16 5.91 3.37
C LEU A 243 17.25 5.98 2.14
N THR A 244 17.71 6.62 1.06
CA THR A 244 16.97 6.69 -0.20
C THR A 244 16.68 5.30 -0.76
N THR A 245 17.67 4.41 -0.70
CA THR A 245 17.52 3.00 -1.11
C THR A 245 16.50 2.28 -0.23
N ARG A 246 16.56 2.45 1.10
CA ARG A 246 15.62 1.84 2.06
C ARG A 246 14.18 2.29 1.82
N MET A 247 13.95 3.57 1.59
CA MET A 247 12.62 4.10 1.25
C MET A 247 12.09 3.52 -0.05
N GLY A 248 12.91 3.47 -1.11
CA GLY A 248 12.50 2.86 -2.38
C GLY A 248 12.22 1.36 -2.27
N LEU A 249 13.00 0.62 -1.47
CA LEU A 249 12.75 -0.79 -1.19
C LEU A 249 11.44 -0.99 -0.41
N LEU A 250 11.15 -0.14 0.58
CA LEU A 250 9.88 -0.18 1.28
C LEU A 250 8.70 0.12 0.34
N THR A 251 8.82 1.12 -0.55
CA THR A 251 7.81 1.40 -1.57
C THR A 251 7.58 0.19 -2.47
N LEU A 252 8.65 -0.48 -2.92
CA LEU A 252 8.54 -1.70 -3.74
C LEU A 252 7.79 -2.83 -3.00
N ILE A 253 8.06 -3.00 -1.70
CA ILE A 253 7.39 -3.99 -0.87
C ILE A 253 5.90 -3.65 -0.71
N ILE A 254 5.55 -2.38 -0.51
CA ILE A 254 4.15 -1.92 -0.43
C ILE A 254 3.43 -2.13 -1.78
N ILE A 255 4.08 -1.84 -2.91
CA ILE A 255 3.52 -2.19 -4.23
C ILE A 255 3.37 -3.72 -4.37
N GLY A 256 4.27 -4.50 -3.76
CA GLY A 256 4.16 -5.96 -3.69
C GLY A 256 2.93 -6.46 -2.92
N GLU A 257 2.49 -5.74 -1.88
CA GLU A 257 1.23 -6.03 -1.18
C GLU A 257 0.04 -5.90 -2.13
N HIS A 258 -0.01 -4.83 -2.93
CA HIS A 258 -1.04 -4.66 -3.96
C HIS A 258 -1.09 -5.86 -4.91
N VAL A 259 0.06 -6.41 -5.34
CA VAL A 259 0.13 -7.64 -6.17
C VAL A 259 -0.49 -8.86 -5.49
N ILE A 260 -0.23 -9.05 -4.19
CA ILE A 260 -0.84 -10.15 -3.41
C ILE A 260 -2.36 -10.00 -3.45
N SER A 261 -2.84 -8.77 -3.27
CA SER A 261 -4.25 -8.47 -3.28
C SER A 261 -4.90 -8.67 -4.66
N VAL A 262 -4.22 -8.30 -5.76
CA VAL A 262 -4.65 -8.66 -7.13
C VAL A 262 -4.83 -10.18 -7.26
N THR A 263 -3.87 -10.95 -6.75
CA THR A 263 -3.89 -12.42 -6.85
C THR A 263 -5.08 -13.02 -6.08
N ARG A 264 -5.44 -12.45 -4.92
CA ARG A 264 -6.63 -12.87 -4.16
C ARG A 264 -7.92 -12.63 -4.96
N ILE A 265 -8.04 -11.48 -5.61
CA ILE A 265 -9.22 -11.12 -6.42
C ILE A 265 -9.31 -12.02 -7.65
N VAL A 266 -8.20 -12.26 -8.35
CA VAL A 266 -8.13 -13.17 -9.50
C VAL A 266 -8.70 -14.54 -9.11
N ASN A 267 -8.29 -15.09 -7.96
CA ASN A 267 -8.82 -16.36 -7.46
C ASN A 267 -10.33 -16.30 -7.18
N LYS A 268 -10.84 -15.19 -6.63
CA LYS A 268 -12.28 -14.99 -6.39
C LYS A 268 -13.09 -14.85 -7.69
N MET A 269 -12.52 -14.24 -8.72
CA MET A 269 -13.21 -13.99 -10.01
C MET A 269 -13.25 -15.23 -10.93
N ILE A 270 -12.28 -16.15 -10.81
CA ILE A 270 -12.13 -17.30 -11.72
C ILE A 270 -12.71 -18.60 -11.14
N ALA A 271 -13.06 -18.60 -9.84
CA ALA A 271 -13.65 -19.76 -9.18
C ALA A 271 -14.81 -20.34 -10.01
N GLY A 272 -14.74 -21.65 -10.30
CA GLY A 272 -15.78 -22.44 -10.98
C GLY A 272 -15.86 -22.37 -12.50
N GLY A 273 -15.95 -21.16 -13.05
CA GLY A 273 -16.31 -20.93 -14.46
C GLY A 273 -15.15 -20.74 -15.44
N GLY A 274 -13.92 -20.59 -14.94
CA GLY A 274 -12.74 -20.30 -15.76
C GLY A 274 -12.63 -18.83 -16.18
N TRP A 275 -11.70 -18.54 -17.11
CA TRP A 275 -11.45 -17.17 -17.57
C TRP A 275 -12.50 -16.71 -18.58
N THR A 276 -13.14 -15.56 -18.31
CA THR A 276 -13.94 -14.84 -19.29
C THR A 276 -13.15 -13.66 -19.86
N PHE A 277 -13.54 -13.15 -21.02
CA PHE A 277 -12.91 -11.96 -21.59
C PHE A 277 -13.06 -10.73 -20.66
N ALA A 278 -14.19 -10.61 -19.98
CA ALA A 278 -14.45 -9.52 -19.04
C ALA A 278 -13.59 -9.63 -17.78
N SER A 279 -13.47 -10.82 -17.17
CA SER A 279 -12.59 -11.01 -16.01
C SER A 279 -11.12 -10.79 -16.37
N LEU A 280 -10.69 -11.22 -17.57
CA LEU A 280 -9.36 -10.89 -18.09
C LEU A 280 -9.15 -9.37 -18.20
N LEU A 281 -10.12 -8.63 -18.74
CA LEU A 281 -10.04 -7.17 -18.89
C LEU A 281 -9.96 -6.46 -17.53
N HIS A 282 -10.72 -6.90 -16.53
CA HIS A 282 -10.65 -6.33 -15.18
C HIS A 282 -9.27 -6.56 -14.55
N VAL A 283 -8.77 -7.80 -14.59
CA VAL A 283 -7.44 -8.16 -14.06
C VAL A 283 -6.33 -7.37 -14.75
N MET A 284 -6.38 -7.23 -16.07
CA MET A 284 -5.40 -6.45 -16.84
C MET A 284 -5.37 -4.98 -16.43
N GLY A 285 -6.51 -4.40 -16.05
CA GLY A 285 -6.59 -3.00 -15.58
C GLY A 285 -5.88 -2.80 -14.25
N VAL A 286 -6.11 -3.72 -13.30
CA VAL A 286 -5.43 -3.69 -11.99
C VAL A 286 -3.92 -3.94 -12.16
N VAL A 287 -3.52 -4.94 -12.95
CA VAL A 287 -2.10 -5.25 -13.22
C VAL A 287 -1.40 -4.08 -13.92
N ALA A 288 -2.05 -3.42 -14.88
CA ALA A 288 -1.51 -2.22 -15.54
C ALA A 288 -1.30 -1.08 -14.54
N THR A 289 -2.21 -0.91 -13.57
CA THR A 289 -2.07 0.09 -12.50
C THR A 289 -0.85 -0.19 -11.63
N VAL A 290 -0.67 -1.44 -11.17
CA VAL A 290 0.50 -1.84 -10.38
C VAL A 290 1.81 -1.59 -11.14
N TYR A 291 1.88 -2.03 -12.41
CA TYR A 291 3.08 -1.89 -13.22
C TYR A 291 3.44 -0.42 -13.47
N LEU A 292 2.46 0.40 -13.84
CA LEU A 292 2.70 1.82 -14.13
C LEU A 292 2.98 2.63 -12.86
N LEU A 293 2.44 2.24 -11.71
CA LEU A 293 2.79 2.82 -10.42
C LEU A 293 4.27 2.56 -10.09
N TRP A 294 4.71 1.30 -10.21
CA TRP A 294 6.11 0.92 -10.05
C TRP A 294 7.02 1.71 -11.00
N HIS A 295 6.67 1.75 -12.29
CA HIS A 295 7.47 2.45 -13.30
C HIS A 295 7.54 3.96 -13.01
N SER A 296 6.41 4.60 -12.68
CA SER A 296 6.34 6.04 -12.38
C SER A 296 7.20 6.42 -11.18
N TYR A 297 7.20 5.59 -10.12
CA TYR A 297 8.02 5.82 -8.94
C TYR A 297 9.52 5.73 -9.24
N TYR A 298 9.96 4.64 -9.89
CA TYR A 298 11.38 4.42 -10.17
C TYR A 298 11.95 5.33 -11.26
N ASP A 299 11.12 5.86 -12.16
CA ASP A 299 11.56 6.85 -13.15
C ASP A 299 11.92 8.22 -12.52
N ILE A 300 11.26 8.58 -11.41
CA ILE A 300 11.52 9.81 -10.63
C ILE A 300 12.72 9.66 -9.68
N SER A 301 13.25 8.44 -9.53
CA SER A 301 14.33 8.11 -8.60
C SER A 301 15.55 9.05 -8.76
N PRO A 302 16.08 9.60 -7.66
CA PRO A 302 17.14 10.61 -7.67
C PRO A 302 18.41 10.11 -8.34
N ARG A 303 18.86 10.83 -9.38
CA ARG A 303 20.13 10.57 -10.08
C ARG A 303 21.30 11.40 -9.56
N LYS A 304 21.06 12.23 -8.54
CA LYS A 304 22.04 13.13 -7.90
C LYS A 304 21.80 13.16 -6.39
N HIS A 305 22.85 13.45 -5.62
CA HIS A 305 22.76 13.68 -4.19
C HIS A 305 21.75 14.78 -3.87
N TYR A 306 20.88 14.53 -2.88
CA TYR A 306 19.98 15.54 -2.35
C TYR A 306 20.76 16.56 -1.51
N GLY A 307 20.22 17.78 -1.39
CA GLY A 307 20.59 18.64 -0.27
C GLY A 307 19.84 18.22 1.00
N LYS A 308 20.45 18.42 2.17
CA LYS A 308 19.91 18.07 3.51
C LYS A 308 18.41 18.34 3.69
N LEU A 309 17.96 19.56 3.35
CA LEU A 309 16.55 19.95 3.50
C LEU A 309 15.62 19.19 2.53
N ARG A 310 16.05 18.97 1.28
CA ARG A 310 15.25 18.22 0.30
C ARG A 310 15.11 16.76 0.70
N GLN A 311 16.16 16.16 1.25
CA GLN A 311 16.11 14.78 1.76
C GLN A 311 15.16 14.64 2.95
N GLN A 312 15.13 15.62 3.85
CA GLN A 312 14.17 15.64 4.97
C GLN A 312 12.73 15.72 4.48
N ILE A 313 12.41 16.68 3.59
CA ILE A 313 11.07 16.81 3.02
C ILE A 313 10.69 15.53 2.26
N TRP A 314 11.60 15.00 1.45
CA TRP A 314 11.40 13.76 0.71
C TRP A 314 11.07 12.59 1.64
N THR A 315 11.82 12.43 2.74
CA THR A 315 11.62 11.36 3.73
C THR A 315 10.25 11.44 4.39
N HIS A 316 9.81 12.62 4.84
CA HIS A 316 8.49 12.77 5.45
C HIS A 316 7.35 12.63 4.45
N LEU A 317 7.54 13.06 3.21
CA LEU A 317 6.55 12.96 2.14
C LEU A 317 6.30 11.50 1.68
N HIS A 318 7.22 10.56 1.99
CA HIS A 318 6.99 9.13 1.71
C HIS A 318 5.85 8.55 2.54
N PHE A 319 5.63 9.01 3.77
CA PHE A 319 4.51 8.53 4.58
C PHE A 319 3.13 8.77 3.93
N PRO A 320 2.74 10.03 3.62
CA PRO A 320 1.46 10.28 2.97
C PRO A 320 1.39 9.68 1.56
N PHE A 321 2.51 9.58 0.85
CA PHE A 321 2.56 8.86 -0.43
C PHE A 321 2.22 7.37 -0.26
N HIS A 322 2.86 6.68 0.68
CA HIS A 322 2.56 5.27 0.99
C HIS A 322 1.12 5.09 1.45
N MET A 323 0.57 6.01 2.26
CA MET A 323 -0.86 5.97 2.62
C MET A 323 -1.74 6.00 1.38
N CYS A 324 -1.48 6.91 0.44
CA CYS A 324 -2.30 7.00 -0.76
C CYS A 324 -2.22 5.72 -1.59
N VAL A 325 -1.01 5.15 -1.77
CA VAL A 325 -0.80 3.89 -2.50
C VAL A 325 -1.55 2.71 -1.88
N ILE A 326 -1.49 2.58 -0.55
CA ILE A 326 -2.20 1.51 0.18
C ILE A 326 -3.70 1.67 0.01
N LEU A 327 -4.19 2.90 0.22
CA LEU A 327 -5.61 3.19 0.14
C LEU A 327 -6.15 3.01 -1.31
N SER A 328 -5.45 3.54 -2.32
CA SER A 328 -5.86 3.37 -3.71
C SER A 328 -5.82 1.90 -4.15
N SER A 329 -4.87 1.11 -3.63
CA SER A 329 -4.84 -0.35 -3.79
C SER A 329 -6.14 -0.98 -3.28
N GLU A 330 -6.50 -0.76 -2.01
CA GLU A 330 -7.74 -1.29 -1.42
C GLU A 330 -9.00 -0.83 -2.16
N ALA A 331 -9.05 0.43 -2.61
CA ALA A 331 -10.17 0.92 -3.40
C ALA A 331 -10.28 0.20 -4.75
N CYS A 332 -9.15 0.01 -5.44
CA CYS A 332 -9.08 -0.68 -6.72
C CYS A 332 -9.58 -2.13 -6.60
N GLN A 333 -9.25 -2.79 -5.48
CA GLN A 333 -9.72 -4.13 -5.16
C GLN A 333 -11.25 -4.19 -5.07
N ILE A 334 -11.85 -3.32 -4.26
CA ILE A 334 -13.30 -3.27 -4.08
C ILE A 334 -14.01 -2.92 -5.39
N LEU A 335 -13.47 -1.99 -6.18
CA LEU A 335 -14.02 -1.62 -7.49
C LEU A 335 -13.96 -2.76 -8.50
N ALA A 336 -12.87 -3.54 -8.53
CA ALA A 336 -12.74 -4.69 -9.40
C ALA A 336 -13.75 -5.80 -9.05
N LEU A 337 -13.94 -6.07 -7.75
CA LEU A 337 -14.96 -7.01 -7.26
C LEU A 337 -16.38 -6.50 -7.59
N ALA A 338 -16.64 -5.20 -7.44
CA ALA A 338 -17.93 -4.61 -7.78
C ALA A 338 -18.25 -4.75 -9.28
N LEU A 339 -17.26 -4.59 -10.15
CA LEU A 339 -17.40 -4.81 -11.59
C LEU A 339 -17.72 -6.28 -11.90
N ASP A 340 -17.06 -7.23 -11.24
CA ASP A 340 -17.36 -8.67 -11.37
C ASP A 340 -18.79 -9.00 -10.93
N ILE A 341 -19.21 -8.51 -9.75
CA ILE A 341 -20.60 -8.67 -9.26
C ILE A 341 -21.60 -8.07 -10.26
N SER A 342 -21.32 -6.87 -10.77
CA SER A 342 -22.22 -6.22 -11.74
C SER A 342 -22.41 -7.04 -13.01
N LEU A 343 -21.35 -7.72 -13.46
CA LEU A 343 -21.39 -8.62 -14.62
C LEU A 343 -22.21 -9.88 -14.31
N LYS A 344 -21.98 -10.53 -13.15
CA LYS A 344 -22.76 -11.70 -12.70
C LYS A 344 -24.25 -11.37 -12.58
N LEU A 345 -24.60 -10.24 -11.98
CA LEU A 345 -25.98 -9.78 -11.85
C LEU A 345 -26.61 -9.44 -13.21
N ARG A 346 -25.84 -8.87 -14.14
CA ARG A 346 -26.30 -8.64 -15.51
C ARG A 346 -26.62 -9.95 -16.22
N TYR A 347 -25.77 -10.98 -16.10
CA TYR A 347 -26.06 -12.31 -16.64
C TYR A 347 -27.33 -12.91 -16.00
N LEU A 348 -27.52 -12.77 -14.69
CA LEU A 348 -28.74 -13.23 -14.03
C LEU A 348 -29.99 -12.55 -14.61
N LEU A 349 -29.93 -11.23 -14.81
CA LEU A 349 -31.02 -10.45 -15.41
C LEU A 349 -31.30 -10.88 -16.84
N GLU A 350 -30.27 -11.04 -17.67
CA GLU A 350 -30.39 -11.50 -19.06
C GLU A 350 -30.97 -12.92 -19.13
N THR A 351 -30.54 -13.85 -18.27
CA THR A 351 -31.14 -15.20 -18.16
C THR A 351 -32.61 -15.14 -17.73
N THR A 352 -32.95 -14.24 -16.80
CA THR A 352 -34.32 -14.05 -16.32
C THR A 352 -35.23 -13.48 -17.41
N ASN A 353 -34.72 -12.56 -18.23
CA ASN A 353 -35.44 -11.99 -19.36
C ASN A 353 -35.61 -13.03 -20.47
N PHE A 354 -34.56 -13.78 -20.79
CA PHE A 354 -34.57 -14.85 -21.80
C PHE A 354 -35.59 -15.95 -21.47
N ALA A 355 -35.78 -16.27 -20.19
CA ALA A 355 -36.82 -17.23 -19.76
C ALA A 355 -38.24 -16.84 -20.20
N CYS A 356 -38.48 -15.56 -20.48
CA CYS A 356 -39.78 -14.99 -20.85
C CYS A 356 -39.81 -14.27 -22.20
N GLU A 357 -38.70 -14.27 -22.94
CA GLU A 357 -38.60 -13.71 -24.29
C GLU A 357 -39.26 -14.63 -25.32
N GLU A 358 -39.89 -14.07 -26.36
CA GLU A 358 -40.56 -14.86 -27.40
C GLU A 358 -39.59 -15.18 -28.55
N PRO A 359 -39.51 -16.45 -29.03
CA PRO A 359 -40.28 -17.63 -28.63
C PRO A 359 -39.84 -18.23 -27.29
N ARG A 360 -40.81 -18.48 -26.38
CA ARG A 360 -40.50 -18.87 -25.00
C ARG A 360 -39.87 -20.27 -24.92
N PRO A 361 -38.77 -20.44 -24.18
CA PRO A 361 -38.19 -21.76 -23.94
C PRO A 361 -39.12 -22.63 -23.07
N ALA A 362 -38.90 -23.95 -23.12
CA ALA A 362 -39.61 -24.87 -22.22
C ALA A 362 -39.31 -24.52 -20.76
N LYS A 363 -40.33 -24.49 -19.89
CA LYS A 363 -40.20 -24.13 -18.47
C LYS A 363 -39.04 -24.85 -17.76
N GLY A 364 -38.93 -26.16 -17.94
CA GLY A 364 -37.87 -26.96 -17.32
C GLY A 364 -36.46 -26.56 -17.80
N PHE A 365 -36.31 -26.18 -19.07
CA PHE A 365 -35.04 -25.66 -19.59
C PHE A 365 -34.72 -24.29 -18.99
N ALA A 366 -35.71 -23.38 -18.92
CA ALA A 366 -35.52 -22.04 -18.37
C ALA A 366 -35.13 -22.06 -16.88
N LEU A 367 -35.81 -22.88 -16.06
CA LEU A 367 -35.48 -23.01 -14.64
C LEU A 367 -34.15 -23.72 -14.40
N ASN A 368 -33.81 -24.73 -15.20
CA ASN A 368 -32.48 -25.35 -15.14
C ASN A 368 -31.38 -24.37 -15.54
N LEU A 369 -31.61 -23.53 -16.54
CA LEU A 369 -30.67 -22.49 -16.96
C LEU A 369 -30.48 -21.46 -15.84
N LEU A 370 -31.57 -20.98 -15.23
CA LEU A 370 -31.51 -20.05 -14.10
C LEU A 370 -30.75 -20.64 -12.91
N ASN A 371 -31.05 -21.89 -12.55
CA ASN A 371 -30.36 -22.58 -11.45
C ASN A 371 -28.87 -22.78 -11.76
N ARG A 372 -28.52 -23.12 -13.00
CA ARG A 372 -27.11 -23.17 -13.44
C ARG A 372 -26.45 -21.81 -13.37
N THR A 373 -27.10 -20.74 -13.83
CA THR A 373 -26.56 -19.38 -13.73
C THR A 373 -26.23 -18.99 -12.30
N ILE A 374 -27.08 -19.34 -11.33
CA ILE A 374 -26.83 -19.07 -9.89
C ILE A 374 -25.69 -19.97 -9.38
N SER A 375 -25.68 -21.25 -9.74
CA SER A 375 -24.62 -22.19 -9.35
C SER A 375 -23.24 -21.80 -9.92
N ASP A 376 -23.20 -21.30 -11.16
CA ASP A 376 -21.98 -20.88 -11.87
C ASP A 376 -21.36 -19.61 -11.23
N MET A 377 -22.10 -18.89 -10.38
CA MET A 377 -21.56 -17.75 -9.64
C MET A 377 -20.67 -18.15 -8.46
N GLU A 378 -20.72 -19.42 -8.03
CA GLU A 378 -20.00 -19.98 -6.87
C GLU A 378 -20.06 -19.09 -5.62
N ILE A 379 -21.28 -18.77 -5.20
CA ILE A 379 -21.51 -17.95 -4.03
C ILE A 379 -21.14 -18.75 -2.77
N ASP A 380 -20.20 -18.24 -1.99
CA ASP A 380 -19.91 -18.76 -0.65
C ASP A 380 -21.00 -18.29 0.33
N PHE A 381 -21.90 -19.21 0.68
CA PHE A 381 -23.02 -18.95 1.59
C PHE A 381 -22.65 -19.08 3.08
N THR A 382 -21.37 -19.30 3.44
CA THR A 382 -20.97 -19.44 4.85
C THR A 382 -21.39 -18.26 5.72
N GLN A 383 -21.42 -17.05 5.16
CA GLN A 383 -21.85 -15.82 5.85
C GLN A 383 -23.29 -15.39 5.50
N SER A 384 -23.95 -16.04 4.55
CA SER A 384 -25.26 -15.64 4.01
C SER A 384 -26.22 -16.84 3.87
N SER A 385 -26.33 -17.63 4.95
CA SER A 385 -27.14 -18.85 4.98
C SER A 385 -28.64 -18.59 4.89
N HIS A 386 -29.10 -17.42 5.34
CA HIS A 386 -30.49 -16.99 5.20
C HIS A 386 -30.82 -16.71 3.73
N GLU A 387 -29.91 -16.06 3.00
CA GLU A 387 -30.05 -15.71 1.59
C GLU A 387 -30.04 -16.97 0.71
N GLU A 388 -29.23 -17.98 1.06
CA GLU A 388 -29.24 -19.31 0.43
C GLU A 388 -30.64 -19.92 0.47
N LEU A 389 -31.25 -19.96 1.66
CA LEU A 389 -32.58 -20.52 1.87
C LEU A 389 -33.66 -19.68 1.15
N ALA A 390 -33.52 -18.35 1.15
CA ALA A 390 -34.42 -17.45 0.43
C ALA A 390 -34.37 -17.68 -1.09
N ILE A 391 -33.18 -17.88 -1.67
CA ILE A 391 -32.99 -18.17 -3.09
C ILE A 391 -33.63 -19.51 -3.44
N HIS A 392 -33.37 -20.57 -2.66
CA HIS A 392 -33.97 -21.89 -2.87
C HIS A 392 -35.49 -21.86 -2.83
N ASN A 393 -36.08 -21.17 -1.84
CA ASN A 393 -37.53 -21.04 -1.73
C ASN A 393 -38.17 -20.37 -2.96
N VAL A 394 -37.49 -19.39 -3.56
CA VAL A 394 -37.99 -18.75 -4.80
C VAL A 394 -37.92 -19.70 -5.97
N ILE A 395 -36.80 -20.40 -6.16
CA ILE A 395 -36.60 -21.34 -7.26
C ILE A 395 -37.63 -22.48 -7.17
N ASP A 396 -37.84 -23.06 -5.99
CA ASP A 396 -38.85 -24.11 -5.76
C ASP A 396 -40.27 -23.59 -5.97
N GLY A 397 -40.53 -22.36 -5.55
CA GLY A 397 -41.79 -21.66 -5.83
C GLY A 397 -42.06 -21.54 -7.34
N LEU A 398 -41.04 -21.26 -8.15
CA LEU A 398 -41.17 -21.19 -9.61
C LEU A 398 -41.41 -22.57 -10.25
N TRP A 399 -40.88 -23.64 -9.68
CA TRP A 399 -41.16 -25.01 -10.11
C TRP A 399 -42.63 -25.39 -9.92
N ASN A 400 -43.29 -24.93 -8.85
CA ASN A 400 -44.67 -25.26 -8.54
C ASN A 400 -45.72 -24.41 -9.31
N GLN A 401 -45.33 -23.29 -9.92
CA GLN A 401 -46.26 -22.41 -10.64
C GLN A 401 -46.48 -22.83 -12.10
N THR A 402 -47.70 -22.63 -12.62
CA THR A 402 -48.04 -22.96 -14.02
C THR A 402 -47.49 -21.96 -15.04
N ASN A 403 -47.40 -20.67 -14.67
CA ASN A 403 -46.81 -19.62 -15.49
C ASN A 403 -45.83 -18.78 -14.66
N ILE A 404 -44.58 -18.68 -15.14
CA ILE A 404 -43.49 -17.97 -14.47
C ILE A 404 -43.36 -16.51 -14.93
N CYS A 405 -43.91 -16.16 -16.10
CA CYS A 405 -43.74 -14.83 -16.70
C CYS A 405 -44.85 -13.87 -16.28
N SER A 406 -44.50 -12.59 -16.14
CA SER A 406 -45.49 -11.53 -15.89
C SER A 406 -46.48 -11.40 -17.06
N GLY A 407 -47.74 -11.07 -16.77
CA GLY A 407 -48.77 -10.88 -17.78
C GLY A 407 -48.61 -9.55 -18.53
N ASN A 408 -48.86 -9.54 -19.84
CA ASN A 408 -48.77 -8.33 -20.66
C ASN A 408 -49.88 -7.34 -20.27
N ASN A 409 -49.58 -6.33 -19.45
CA ASN A 409 -50.43 -5.14 -19.35
C ASN A 409 -50.10 -4.20 -20.53
N PRO A 410 -51.04 -3.91 -21.44
CA PRO A 410 -50.78 -3.19 -22.69
C PRO A 410 -50.43 -1.69 -22.54
N THR A 411 -50.38 -1.16 -21.32
CA THR A 411 -50.20 0.28 -21.05
C THR A 411 -48.88 0.66 -20.38
N GLN A 412 -47.99 -0.30 -20.10
CA GLN A 412 -46.66 -0.03 -19.57
C GLN A 412 -45.60 -0.74 -20.41
N SER A 413 -44.43 -0.10 -20.54
CA SER A 413 -43.25 -0.65 -21.23
C SER A 413 -43.06 -2.12 -20.89
N SER A 414 -42.88 -2.95 -21.92
CA SER A 414 -42.75 -4.40 -21.82
C SER A 414 -41.59 -4.83 -20.91
N THR A 415 -41.87 -5.02 -19.62
CA THR A 415 -40.94 -5.63 -18.69
C THR A 415 -40.98 -7.14 -18.90
N TYR A 416 -40.17 -7.63 -19.83
CA TYR A 416 -39.96 -9.07 -20.02
C TYR A 416 -39.22 -9.62 -18.81
N GLY A 417 -39.78 -10.63 -18.14
CA GLY A 417 -39.17 -11.23 -16.97
C GLY A 417 -40.12 -12.14 -16.21
N ILE A 418 -39.55 -12.91 -15.29
CA ILE A 418 -40.31 -13.64 -14.26
C ILE A 418 -41.19 -12.63 -13.50
N LYS A 419 -42.31 -13.08 -12.91
CA LYS A 419 -43.19 -12.25 -12.07
C LYS A 419 -42.38 -11.23 -11.24
N GLU A 420 -42.75 -9.96 -11.36
CA GLU A 420 -41.95 -8.82 -10.91
C GLU A 420 -41.48 -8.94 -9.47
N ASP A 421 -42.36 -9.36 -8.55
CA ASP A 421 -42.03 -9.54 -7.14
C ASP A 421 -40.99 -10.64 -6.91
N GLN A 422 -41.14 -11.79 -7.59
CA GLN A 422 -40.22 -12.92 -7.45
C GLN A 422 -38.86 -12.63 -8.10
N GLY A 423 -38.85 -11.96 -9.26
CA GLY A 423 -37.63 -11.54 -9.92
C GLY A 423 -36.83 -10.52 -9.09
N ARG A 424 -37.52 -9.52 -8.51
CA ARG A 424 -36.91 -8.54 -7.60
C ARG A 424 -36.36 -9.20 -6.35
N PHE A 425 -37.11 -10.12 -5.74
CA PHE A 425 -36.68 -10.82 -4.53
C PHE A 425 -35.49 -11.75 -4.80
N LEU A 426 -35.49 -12.48 -5.93
CA LEU A 426 -34.36 -13.31 -6.33
C LEU A 426 -33.09 -12.48 -6.57
N SER A 427 -33.19 -11.44 -7.41
CA SER A 427 -32.06 -10.57 -7.73
C SER A 427 -31.51 -9.87 -6.48
N GLY A 428 -32.38 -9.43 -5.56
CA GLY A 428 -31.99 -8.85 -4.28
C GLY A 428 -31.19 -9.82 -3.40
N ASN A 429 -31.71 -11.02 -3.13
CA ASN A 429 -31.01 -11.99 -2.29
C ASN A 429 -29.71 -12.50 -2.92
N VAL A 430 -29.68 -12.73 -4.25
CA VAL A 430 -28.44 -13.09 -4.96
C VAL A 430 -27.42 -11.96 -4.86
N THR A 431 -27.85 -10.70 -4.97
CA THR A 431 -26.95 -9.55 -4.79
C THR A 431 -26.34 -9.53 -3.38
N VAL A 432 -27.16 -9.68 -2.34
CA VAL A 432 -26.69 -9.69 -0.96
C VAL A 432 -25.70 -10.84 -0.72
N ALA A 433 -26.03 -12.04 -1.19
CA ALA A 433 -25.17 -13.21 -1.05
C ALA A 433 -23.83 -13.04 -1.80
N LEU A 434 -23.83 -12.45 -3.00
CA LEU A 434 -22.60 -12.16 -3.76
C LEU A 434 -21.70 -11.15 -3.05
N PHE A 435 -22.25 -10.08 -2.49
CA PHE A 435 -21.45 -9.10 -1.75
C PHE A 435 -20.89 -9.72 -0.46
N SER A 436 -21.71 -10.50 0.26
CA SER A 436 -21.27 -11.20 1.47
C SER A 436 -20.17 -12.23 1.17
N SER A 437 -20.29 -13.01 0.09
CA SER A 437 -19.29 -14.01 -0.30
C SER A 437 -17.94 -13.39 -0.68
N MET A 438 -17.94 -12.12 -1.10
CA MET A 438 -16.72 -11.40 -1.44
C MET A 438 -16.05 -10.76 -0.21
N GLY A 439 -16.66 -10.81 0.97
CA GLY A 439 -16.18 -10.14 2.18
C GLY A 439 -16.46 -8.64 2.11
N ILE A 440 -17.68 -8.27 1.73
CA ILE A 440 -18.21 -6.93 1.89
C ILE A 440 -19.43 -7.10 2.81
N THR A 441 -19.19 -7.05 4.11
CA THR A 441 -20.25 -7.28 5.10
C THR A 441 -20.69 -5.97 5.73
N LEU A 442 -22.00 -5.83 5.92
CA LEU A 442 -22.59 -4.67 6.58
C LEU A 442 -22.86 -5.06 8.02
N GLU A 443 -22.26 -4.34 8.98
CA GLU A 443 -22.50 -4.52 10.41
C GLU A 443 -23.95 -4.15 10.76
N ASP A 444 -24.89 -5.09 10.63
CA ASP A 444 -26.15 -5.02 11.36
C ASP A 444 -26.75 -6.43 11.60
N PRO A 445 -26.48 -7.08 12.75
CA PRO A 445 -26.86 -8.48 13.02
C PRO A 445 -28.33 -8.69 13.38
N HIS A 446 -29.16 -7.64 13.42
CA HIS A 446 -30.49 -7.71 14.05
C HIS A 446 -31.66 -7.19 13.21
N SER A 447 -31.48 -6.87 11.92
CA SER A 447 -32.63 -6.56 11.05
C SER A 447 -33.19 -7.83 10.41
N THR A 448 -34.09 -8.47 11.15
CA THR A 448 -35.10 -9.36 10.54
C THR A 448 -36.04 -8.49 9.70
N SER A 449 -35.95 -8.53 8.36
CA SER A 449 -37.13 -8.49 7.46
C SER A 449 -36.80 -8.24 5.98
N SER A 450 -37.26 -9.17 5.14
CA SER A 450 -38.10 -8.94 3.95
C SER A 450 -37.66 -8.03 2.78
N GLU A 451 -36.58 -7.26 2.81
CA GLU A 451 -36.26 -6.33 1.71
C GLU A 451 -34.80 -6.38 1.26
N GLY A 452 -34.44 -7.34 0.39
CA GLY A 452 -33.14 -7.35 -0.32
C GLY A 452 -32.82 -6.01 -1.03
N VAL A 453 -33.83 -5.18 -1.31
CA VAL A 453 -33.71 -3.81 -1.86
C VAL A 453 -33.01 -2.84 -0.89
N GLN A 454 -33.23 -2.97 0.43
CA GLN A 454 -32.60 -2.09 1.43
C GLN A 454 -31.08 -2.31 1.47
N TYR A 455 -30.64 -3.56 1.38
CA TYR A 455 -29.22 -3.93 1.32
C TYR A 455 -28.56 -3.46 0.02
N VAL A 456 -29.24 -3.57 -1.13
CA VAL A 456 -28.75 -3.04 -2.41
C VAL A 456 -28.45 -1.53 -2.30
N LYS A 457 -29.33 -0.76 -1.64
CA LYS A 457 -29.12 0.68 -1.42
C LYS A 457 -27.89 0.96 -0.56
N LEU A 458 -27.66 0.14 0.46
CA LEU A 458 -26.52 0.26 1.36
C LEU A 458 -25.19 -0.07 0.64
N TYR A 459 -25.17 -1.13 -0.18
CA TYR A 459 -24.02 -1.46 -1.04
C TYR A 459 -23.73 -0.36 -2.08
N LEU A 460 -24.76 0.22 -2.70
CA LEU A 460 -24.58 1.36 -3.61
C LEU A 460 -23.99 2.58 -2.89
N GLY A 461 -24.36 2.80 -1.63
CA GLY A 461 -23.76 3.83 -0.77
C GLY A 461 -22.27 3.58 -0.50
N LEU A 462 -21.92 2.35 -0.15
CA LEU A 462 -20.53 1.92 0.02
C LEU A 462 -19.72 2.12 -1.26
N LEU A 463 -20.24 1.68 -2.40
CA LEU A 463 -19.54 1.81 -3.68
C LEU A 463 -19.37 3.28 -4.11
N ALA A 464 -20.36 4.13 -3.83
CA ALA A 464 -20.23 5.57 -4.04
C ALA A 464 -19.16 6.20 -3.13
N PHE A 465 -19.07 5.75 -1.87
CA PHE A 465 -18.00 6.16 -0.96
C PHE A 465 -16.63 5.73 -1.51
N VAL A 466 -16.48 4.46 -1.89
CA VAL A 466 -15.23 3.91 -2.47
C VAL A 466 -14.83 4.64 -3.74
N TYR A 467 -15.80 4.99 -4.60
CA TYR A 467 -15.57 5.78 -5.81
C TYR A 467 -14.94 7.14 -5.49
N VAL A 468 -15.54 7.92 -4.58
CA VAL A 468 -15.02 9.24 -4.20
C VAL A 468 -13.63 9.11 -3.59
N TYR A 469 -13.48 8.18 -2.66
CA TYR A 469 -12.23 7.88 -1.97
C TYR A 469 -11.10 7.49 -2.94
N TYR A 470 -11.38 6.63 -3.92
CA TYR A 470 -10.40 6.22 -4.94
C TYR A 470 -9.86 7.41 -5.72
N PHE A 471 -10.73 8.30 -6.22
CA PHE A 471 -10.28 9.46 -7.00
C PHE A 471 -9.55 10.51 -6.15
N VAL A 472 -9.88 10.62 -4.85
CA VAL A 472 -9.09 11.44 -3.92
C VAL A 472 -7.67 10.87 -3.77
N THR A 473 -7.53 9.56 -3.52
CA THR A 473 -6.23 8.95 -3.25
C THR A 473 -5.32 8.95 -4.48
N VAL A 474 -5.82 8.53 -5.65
CA VAL A 474 -4.99 8.57 -6.88
C VAL A 474 -4.67 9.99 -7.34
N GLY A 475 -5.57 10.95 -7.08
CA GLY A 475 -5.32 12.37 -7.30
C GLY A 475 -4.17 12.89 -6.44
N LEU A 476 -4.20 12.56 -5.14
CA LEU A 476 -3.13 12.88 -4.21
C LEU A 476 -1.81 12.17 -4.57
N GLU A 477 -1.82 10.92 -5.00
CA GLU A 477 -0.62 10.23 -5.51
C GLU A 477 0.02 10.99 -6.66
N MET A 478 -0.78 11.47 -7.61
CA MET A 478 -0.28 12.27 -8.73
C MET A 478 0.33 13.60 -8.26
N VAL A 479 -0.23 14.24 -7.23
CA VAL A 479 0.39 15.40 -6.57
C VAL A 479 1.74 15.03 -5.94
N HIS A 480 1.82 13.89 -5.24
CA HIS A 480 3.09 13.42 -4.67
C HIS A 480 4.13 13.16 -5.76
N PHE A 481 3.77 12.55 -6.89
CA PHE A 481 4.66 12.40 -8.04
C PHE A 481 5.12 13.75 -8.61
N ALA A 482 4.26 14.77 -8.64
CA ALA A 482 4.65 16.12 -9.05
C ALA A 482 5.67 16.73 -8.09
N VAL A 483 5.45 16.59 -6.78
CA VAL A 483 6.38 17.08 -5.75
C VAL A 483 7.71 16.32 -5.78
N PHE A 484 7.69 14.99 -5.94
CA PHE A 484 8.91 14.19 -6.07
C PHE A 484 9.71 14.57 -7.32
N ALA A 485 9.06 14.75 -8.48
CA ALA A 485 9.73 15.21 -9.70
C ALA A 485 10.37 16.60 -9.53
N TRP A 486 9.73 17.49 -8.77
CA TRP A 486 10.29 18.78 -8.41
C TRP A 486 11.50 18.64 -7.47
N LEU A 487 11.41 17.84 -6.42
CA LEU A 487 12.49 17.63 -5.45
C LEU A 487 13.74 16.99 -6.08
N THR A 488 13.55 16.02 -6.97
CA THR A 488 14.65 15.24 -7.59
C THR A 488 15.28 15.95 -8.79
N ASN A 489 14.69 17.04 -9.29
CA ASN A 489 15.08 17.69 -10.55
C ASN A 489 15.23 16.65 -11.68
N ARG A 490 14.17 15.88 -11.96
CA ARG A 490 14.17 14.75 -12.92
C ARG A 490 14.91 15.08 -14.22
N HIS A 491 14.63 16.25 -14.79
CA HIS A 491 15.24 16.70 -16.05
C HIS A 491 16.44 17.63 -15.84
N PRO A 492 17.46 17.57 -16.73
CA PRO A 492 18.65 18.41 -16.61
C PRO A 492 18.38 19.91 -16.84
N ARG A 493 17.36 20.25 -17.65
CA ARG A 493 16.94 21.64 -17.88
C ARG A 493 15.74 21.97 -16.99
N VAL A 494 15.82 23.12 -16.33
CA VAL A 494 14.77 23.62 -15.43
C VAL A 494 13.43 23.78 -16.15
N SER A 495 13.42 24.26 -17.40
CA SER A 495 12.20 24.42 -18.20
C SER A 495 11.44 23.10 -18.40
N TYR A 496 12.15 22.03 -18.77
CA TYR A 496 11.54 20.70 -18.92
C TYR A 496 11.06 20.13 -17.59
N ASN A 497 11.76 20.40 -16.49
CA ASN A 497 11.30 20.00 -15.17
C ASN A 497 9.99 20.73 -14.78
N VAL A 498 9.89 22.03 -15.06
CA VAL A 498 8.66 22.81 -14.82
C VAL A 498 7.49 22.28 -15.66
N ILE A 499 7.72 21.94 -16.93
CA ILE A 499 6.69 21.35 -17.80
C ILE A 499 6.24 19.98 -17.25
N ALA A 500 7.19 19.11 -16.87
CA ALA A 500 6.90 17.78 -16.33
C ALA A 500 6.08 17.83 -15.02
N VAL A 501 6.40 18.78 -14.13
CA VAL A 501 5.66 19.02 -12.88
C VAL A 501 4.28 19.62 -13.19
N GLY A 502 4.20 20.61 -14.07
CA GLY A 502 2.93 21.23 -14.46
C GLY A 502 1.97 20.24 -15.10
N PHE A 503 2.46 19.35 -15.95
CA PHE A 503 1.65 18.29 -16.57
C PHE A 503 1.07 17.33 -15.51
N ARG A 504 1.87 16.88 -14.54
CA ARG A 504 1.39 16.05 -13.43
C ARG A 504 0.33 16.74 -12.59
N MET A 505 0.50 18.04 -12.30
CA MET A 505 -0.53 18.81 -11.58
C MET A 505 -1.83 18.91 -12.36
N ILE A 506 -1.79 19.07 -13.68
CA ILE A 506 -2.99 19.04 -14.53
C ILE A 506 -3.66 17.66 -14.47
N CYS A 507 -2.88 16.57 -14.59
CA CYS A 507 -3.41 15.21 -14.45
C CYS A 507 -4.04 14.98 -13.07
N ALA A 508 -3.43 15.48 -11.99
CA ALA A 508 -3.99 15.40 -10.65
C ALA A 508 -5.35 16.11 -10.55
N MET A 509 -5.46 17.33 -11.11
CA MET A 509 -6.72 18.07 -11.15
C MET A 509 -7.80 17.33 -11.96
N ILE A 510 -7.42 16.70 -13.08
CA ILE A 510 -8.34 15.89 -13.88
C ILE A 510 -8.85 14.69 -13.08
N LEU A 511 -7.97 13.96 -12.39
CA LEU A 511 -8.35 12.82 -11.54
C LEU A 511 -9.29 13.25 -10.41
N ILE A 512 -8.97 14.33 -9.69
CA ILE A 512 -9.80 14.85 -8.59
C ILE A 512 -11.15 15.36 -9.13
N SER A 513 -11.18 15.93 -10.34
CA SER A 513 -12.43 16.42 -10.94
C SER A 513 -13.47 15.32 -11.18
N GLN A 514 -13.06 14.05 -11.29
CA GLN A 514 -13.98 12.91 -11.46
C GLN A 514 -14.93 12.75 -10.26
N ILE A 515 -14.53 13.22 -9.07
CA ILE A 515 -15.39 13.23 -7.88
C ILE A 515 -16.70 13.98 -8.14
N ALA A 516 -16.71 14.96 -9.06
CA ALA A 516 -17.93 15.69 -9.42
C ALA A 516 -19.03 14.78 -9.98
N PHE A 517 -18.69 13.63 -10.55
CA PHE A 517 -19.68 12.67 -11.06
C PHE A 517 -20.56 12.11 -9.95
N ALA A 518 -20.04 12.01 -8.72
CA ALA A 518 -20.76 11.54 -7.54
C ALA A 518 -22.02 12.37 -7.21
N LYS A 519 -22.17 13.59 -7.78
CA LYS A 519 -23.41 14.38 -7.66
C LYS A 519 -24.58 13.80 -8.45
N ASN A 520 -24.30 13.03 -9.51
CA ASN A 520 -25.29 12.42 -10.38
C ASN A 520 -25.19 10.90 -10.29
N PHE A 521 -26.19 10.27 -9.67
CA PHE A 521 -26.19 8.83 -9.45
C PHE A 521 -26.12 8.02 -10.77
N ASP A 522 -26.91 8.40 -11.79
CA ASP A 522 -26.93 7.69 -13.08
C ASP A 522 -25.56 7.72 -13.79
N LEU A 523 -24.89 8.87 -13.79
CA LEU A 523 -23.55 9.00 -14.38
C LEU A 523 -22.51 8.19 -13.59
N THR A 524 -22.57 8.25 -12.26
CA THR A 524 -21.66 7.50 -11.38
C THR A 524 -21.84 6.00 -11.59
N TYR A 525 -23.08 5.52 -11.62
CA TYR A 525 -23.40 4.11 -11.83
C TYR A 525 -22.90 3.62 -13.20
N LYS A 526 -23.17 4.36 -14.28
CA LYS A 526 -22.67 4.04 -15.63
C LYS A 526 -21.15 3.99 -15.69
N TYR A 527 -20.48 4.91 -15.01
CA TYR A 527 -19.02 4.94 -15.00
C TYR A 527 -18.41 3.83 -14.16
N MET A 528 -18.97 3.56 -12.98
CA MET A 528 -18.52 2.54 -12.04
C MET A 528 -18.71 1.11 -12.56
N THR A 529 -19.75 0.89 -13.36
CA THR A 529 -20.01 -0.39 -14.04
C THR A 529 -19.23 -0.57 -15.34
N HIS A 530 -18.51 0.47 -15.78
CA HIS A 530 -17.69 0.42 -16.99
C HIS A 530 -16.22 0.07 -16.64
N PRO A 531 -15.57 -0.88 -17.34
CA PRO A 531 -14.21 -1.31 -17.03
C PRO A 531 -13.15 -0.19 -17.01
N ILE A 532 -13.41 0.93 -17.71
CA ILE A 532 -12.51 2.09 -17.81
C ILE A 532 -12.11 2.67 -16.44
N ILE A 533 -12.92 2.48 -15.40
CA ILE A 533 -12.60 2.98 -14.06
C ILE A 533 -11.26 2.43 -13.55
N LEU A 534 -10.98 1.14 -13.80
CA LEU A 534 -9.71 0.48 -13.43
C LEU A 534 -8.54 0.94 -14.29
N TYR A 535 -8.81 1.51 -15.46
CA TYR A 535 -7.79 2.00 -16.39
C TYR A 535 -7.54 3.51 -16.29
N THR A 536 -8.40 4.25 -15.58
CA THR A 536 -8.35 5.72 -15.59
C THR A 536 -7.01 6.21 -15.03
N PHE A 537 -6.62 5.70 -13.86
CA PHE A 537 -5.36 6.09 -13.24
C PHE A 537 -4.15 5.58 -14.02
N SER A 538 -4.16 4.32 -14.47
CA SER A 538 -3.08 3.74 -15.26
C SER A 538 -2.85 4.49 -16.59
N LEU A 539 -3.92 4.87 -17.31
CA LEU A 539 -3.81 5.70 -18.52
C LEU A 539 -3.25 7.10 -18.22
N THR A 540 -3.61 7.72 -17.08
CA THR A 540 -3.00 9.00 -16.70
C THR A 540 -1.51 8.88 -16.37
N MET A 541 -1.09 7.82 -15.67
CA MET A 541 0.34 7.54 -15.43
C MET A 541 1.08 7.27 -16.73
N LEU A 542 0.49 6.50 -17.65
CA LEU A 542 1.06 6.26 -18.97
C LEU A 542 1.27 7.56 -19.74
N ALA A 543 0.28 8.47 -19.73
CA ALA A 543 0.40 9.77 -20.37
C ALA A 543 1.56 10.60 -19.78
N VAL A 544 1.72 10.59 -18.45
CA VAL A 544 2.84 11.26 -17.77
C VAL A 544 4.18 10.69 -18.23
N LEU A 545 4.33 9.35 -18.23
CA LEU A 545 5.55 8.68 -18.68
C LEU A 545 5.89 8.96 -20.14
N LEU A 546 4.88 9.06 -21.02
CA LEU A 546 5.09 9.39 -22.43
C LEU A 546 5.55 10.84 -22.62
N VAL A 547 4.96 11.80 -21.90
CA VAL A 547 5.39 13.20 -21.91
C VAL A 547 6.82 13.33 -21.38
N ASP A 548 7.11 12.68 -20.27
CA ASP A 548 8.44 12.61 -19.68
C ASP A 548 9.50 12.06 -20.65
N ARG A 549 9.14 11.00 -21.39
CA ARG A 549 10.00 10.43 -22.42
C ARG A 549 10.23 11.38 -23.60
N LEU A 550 9.19 12.11 -24.01
CA LEU A 550 9.29 13.14 -25.05
C LEU A 550 10.23 14.27 -24.62
N LEU A 551 10.10 14.75 -23.38
CA LEU A 551 10.98 15.77 -22.80
C LEU A 551 12.44 15.30 -22.76
N ASP A 552 12.69 14.03 -22.42
CA ASP A 552 14.04 13.44 -22.44
C ASP A 552 14.64 13.37 -23.86
N LEU A 553 13.82 13.09 -24.87
CA LEU A 553 14.25 13.11 -26.28
C LEU A 553 14.60 14.52 -26.74
N LEU A 554 13.80 15.52 -26.37
CA LEU A 554 14.02 16.95 -26.68
C LEU A 554 15.21 17.55 -25.89
N ALA A 555 15.61 16.93 -24.78
CA ALA A 555 16.74 17.37 -23.97
C ALA A 555 18.10 16.88 -24.48
N LYS A 556 18.14 15.82 -25.30
CA LYS A 556 19.40 15.33 -25.88
C LYS A 556 19.96 16.38 -26.86
N PRO A 557 21.24 16.79 -26.72
CA PRO A 557 21.85 17.67 -27.70
C PRO A 557 21.86 16.98 -29.07
N SER A 558 21.48 17.71 -30.13
CA SER A 558 21.65 17.23 -31.51
C SER A 558 23.08 16.76 -31.70
N ARG A 559 23.25 15.53 -32.19
CA ARG A 559 24.55 14.94 -32.56
C ARG A 559 25.36 15.81 -33.53
N GLU A 560 24.75 16.80 -34.19
CA GLU A 560 25.43 17.71 -35.11
C GLU A 560 26.37 18.71 -34.43
N VAL A 561 26.12 19.09 -33.17
CA VAL A 561 26.96 20.09 -32.47
C VAL A 561 28.31 19.50 -32.02
N ILE A 562 28.37 18.18 -31.76
CA ILE A 562 29.62 17.50 -31.35
C ILE A 562 30.57 17.32 -32.55
N ARG A 563 30.05 17.27 -33.78
CA ARG A 563 30.87 17.11 -34.99
C ARG A 563 31.55 18.41 -35.43
N GLN A 564 30.99 19.57 -35.09
CA GLN A 564 31.58 20.89 -35.39
C GLN A 564 32.67 21.33 -34.40
N SER A 565 32.69 20.83 -33.14
CA SER A 565 33.80 21.12 -32.22
C SER A 565 35.04 20.25 -32.49
N SER A 566 34.83 19.00 -32.94
CA SER A 566 35.92 18.07 -33.29
C SER A 566 36.68 18.47 -34.56
N THR A 567 36.06 19.21 -35.48
CA THR A 567 36.69 19.62 -36.75
C THR A 567 37.47 20.93 -36.67
N ARG A 568 37.38 21.66 -35.55
CA ARG A 568 38.13 22.91 -35.31
C ARG A 568 39.43 22.74 -34.52
N SER A 569 39.72 21.53 -34.03
CA SER A 569 40.87 21.25 -33.14
C SER A 569 42.05 20.53 -33.81
N THR A 570 42.01 20.26 -35.11
CA THR A 570 43.11 19.58 -35.82
C THR A 570 43.72 20.50 -36.87
N ALA A 571 44.55 21.45 -36.42
CA ALA A 571 45.64 22.00 -37.23
C ALA A 571 46.92 21.28 -36.79
N PRO A 572 47.65 20.59 -37.69
CA PRO A 572 48.89 19.92 -37.33
C PRO A 572 50.04 20.92 -37.38
N MET A 573 50.81 21.05 -36.29
CA MET A 573 52.18 21.55 -36.39
C MET A 573 53.15 20.41 -36.12
N LEU A 574 54.00 20.21 -37.13
CA LEU A 574 55.00 19.19 -37.33
C LEU A 574 56.21 19.33 -36.40
N SER A 575 56.76 18.16 -36.07
CA SER A 575 58.16 17.81 -35.79
C SER A 575 59.22 18.92 -35.65
N HIS A 576 59.92 18.95 -34.51
CA HIS A 576 61.24 18.33 -34.38
C HIS A 576 61.62 18.13 -32.92
#